data_AF-A0AA38G442-F1
#
_entry.id   AF-A0AA38G442-F1
#
_cell.length_a   1.000
_cell.length_b   1.000
_cell.length_c   1.000
_cell.angle_alpha   90.00
_cell.angle_beta   90.00
_cell.angle_gamma   90.00
#
_symmetry.space_group_name_H-M   'P 1'
#
loop_
_entity.id
_entity.type
_entity.pdbx_description
1 polymer ?
#
loop_
_entity_poly.entity_id
_entity_poly.type
_entity_poly.pdbx_seq_one_letter_code
_entity_poly.pdbx_strand_id
1 'polypeptide(L)'
;SRRLPGKMDDAIVGMLAAFGSVLFFGSYAVPIKMPAALSLDPFVFQSYKSIACFMTSWLVLLYTPYRFTWWGLLGALIWVINGVVAISAVRWAGIGIAQSLWSGLS
;
A
#
# COMPACT_ATOMS: atom_id res chain seq x y z
N SER A 1 12.23 26.74 31.96
CA SER A 1 10.85 26.23 32.11
C SER A 1 9.96 26.84 31.03
N ARG A 2 9.75 26.14 29.91
CA ARG A 2 8.72 26.49 28.91
C ARG A 2 8.19 25.18 28.33
N ARG A 3 7.05 24.74 28.88
CA ARG A 3 6.29 23.56 28.47
C ARG A 3 5.44 24.00 27.27
N LEU A 4 5.83 23.62 26.05
CA LEU A 4 5.04 23.87 24.84
C LEU A 4 3.83 22.90 24.83
N PRO A 5 2.62 23.37 24.52
CA PRO A 5 1.42 22.55 24.54
C PRO A 5 1.35 21.67 23.27
N GLY A 6 1.04 20.38 23.44
CA GLY A 6 0.36 19.60 22.39
C GLY A 6 1.18 18.63 21.51
N LYS A 7 2.31 18.08 21.97
CA LYS A 7 2.81 16.84 21.37
C LYS A 7 1.97 15.68 21.90
N MET A 8 0.98 15.22 21.15
CA MET A 8 0.53 13.83 21.31
C MET A 8 1.79 12.98 21.16
N ASP A 9 2.15 12.16 22.15
CA ASP A 9 3.46 11.50 22.21
C ASP A 9 3.78 10.89 20.85
N ASP A 10 4.90 11.27 20.23
CA ASP A 10 5.26 10.83 18.87
C ASP A 10 5.22 9.29 18.74
N ALA A 11 5.43 8.59 19.88
CA ALA A 11 5.22 7.16 20.04
C ALA A 11 3.77 6.69 19.85
N ILE A 12 2.77 7.41 20.37
CA ILE A 12 1.34 7.11 20.19
C ILE A 12 0.95 7.30 18.72
N VAL A 13 1.41 8.39 18.08
CA VAL A 13 1.17 8.60 16.64
C VAL A 13 1.80 7.48 15.81
N GLY A 14 3.04 7.11 16.11
CA GLY A 14 3.72 5.99 15.46
C GLY A 14 3.01 4.65 15.68
N MET A 15 2.53 4.40 16.90
CA MET A 15 1.84 3.16 17.23
C MET A 15 0.46 3.07 16.56
N LEU A 16 -0.30 4.18 16.52
CA LEU A 16 -1.55 4.26 15.76
C LEU A 16 -1.32 4.08 14.25
N ALA A 17 -0.24 4.66 13.71
CA ALA A 17 0.13 4.47 12.31
C ALA A 17 0.49 3.01 12.01
N ALA A 18 1.20 2.33 12.92
CA ALA A 18 1.54 0.92 12.80
C ALA A 18 0.30 0.01 12.89
N PHE A 19 -0.61 0.24 13.84
CA PHE A 19 -1.86 -0.52 13.91
C PHE A 19 -2.75 -0.25 12.69
N GLY A 20 -2.81 0.99 12.22
CA GLY A 20 -3.50 1.36 10.99
C GLY A 20 -2.92 0.61 9.79
N SER A 21 -1.59 0.59 9.64
CA SER A 21 -0.96 -0.11 8.52
C SER A 21 -1.24 -1.61 8.56
N VAL A 22 -1.17 -2.26 9.72
CA VAL A 22 -1.52 -3.69 9.87
C VAL A 22 -2.95 -3.97 9.41
N LEU A 23 -3.92 -3.13 9.79
CA LEU A 23 -5.31 -3.32 9.38
C LEU A 23 -5.50 -3.10 7.87
N PHE A 24 -4.96 -2.02 7.31
CA PHE A 24 -5.16 -1.70 5.90
C PHE A 24 -4.37 -2.62 4.97
N PHE A 25 -3.08 -2.87 5.24
CA PHE A 25 -2.25 -3.78 4.44
C PHE A 25 -2.63 -5.25 4.64
N GLY A 26 -3.03 -5.64 5.86
CA GLY A 26 -3.53 -6.99 6.14
C GLY A 26 -4.86 -7.28 5.45
N SER A 27 -5.80 -6.33 5.48
CA SER A 27 -7.11 -6.49 4.83
C SER A 27 -7.03 -6.43 3.31
N TYR A 28 -5.99 -5.80 2.74
CA TYR A 28 -5.81 -5.66 1.30
C TYR A 28 -5.71 -6.99 0.54
N ALA A 29 -5.34 -8.06 1.23
CA ALA A 29 -5.27 -9.40 0.65
C ALA A 29 -6.67 -10.03 0.44
N VAL A 30 -7.67 -9.64 1.24
CA VAL A 30 -9.01 -10.27 1.23
C VAL A 30 -9.75 -10.05 -0.10
N PRO A 31 -9.81 -8.83 -0.68
CA PRO A 31 -10.45 -8.59 -1.97
C PRO A 31 -9.87 -9.41 -3.12
N ILE A 32 -8.57 -9.77 -3.06
CA ILE A 32 -7.87 -10.53 -4.11
C ILE A 32 -8.43 -11.95 -4.25
N LYS A 33 -8.96 -12.51 -3.16
CA LYS A 33 -9.60 -13.84 -3.16
C LYS A 33 -11.10 -13.81 -3.47
N MET A 34 -11.71 -12.63 -3.60
CA MET A 34 -13.12 -12.58 -3.95
C MET A 34 -13.36 -13.10 -5.38
N PRO A 35 -14.48 -13.78 -5.66
CA PRO A 35 -14.76 -14.36 -6.97
C PRO A 35 -14.66 -13.34 -8.12
N ALA A 36 -15.09 -12.11 -7.87
CA ALA A 36 -15.01 -11.00 -8.83
C ALA A 36 -13.57 -10.57 -9.17
N ALA A 37 -12.61 -10.76 -8.25
CA ALA A 37 -11.20 -10.45 -8.48
C ALA A 37 -10.44 -11.60 -9.15
N LEU A 38 -10.88 -12.85 -8.94
CA LEU A 38 -10.32 -14.04 -9.59
C LEU A 38 -10.69 -14.12 -11.08
N SER A 39 -11.86 -13.60 -11.47
CA SER A 39 -12.30 -13.56 -12.87
C SER A 39 -11.61 -12.49 -13.72
N LEU A 40 -10.93 -11.52 -13.10
CA LEU A 40 -10.21 -10.47 -13.82
C LEU A 40 -8.79 -10.92 -14.18
N ASP A 41 -8.19 -10.31 -15.19
CA ASP A 41 -6.77 -10.51 -15.46
C ASP A 41 -5.90 -9.77 -14.41
N PRO A 42 -4.76 -10.33 -13.96
CA PRO A 42 -3.91 -9.69 -12.94
C PRO A 42 -3.46 -8.27 -13.32
N PHE A 43 -3.24 -7.99 -14.61
CA PHE A 43 -2.85 -6.67 -15.09
C PHE A 43 -4.00 -5.66 -14.95
N VAL A 44 -5.24 -6.10 -15.17
CA VAL A 44 -6.44 -5.28 -15.01
C VAL A 44 -6.66 -4.95 -13.54
N PHE A 45 -6.51 -5.93 -12.65
CA PHE A 45 -6.63 -5.72 -11.20
C PHE A 45 -5.55 -4.76 -10.67
N GLN A 46 -4.29 -4.91 -11.11
CA GLN A 46 -3.21 -3.99 -10.75
C GLN A 46 -3.46 -2.57 -11.27
N SER A 47 -4.07 -2.43 -12.45
CA SER A 47 -4.40 -1.12 -13.03
C SER A 47 -5.46 -0.40 -12.19
N TYR A 48 -6.53 -1.08 -11.78
CA TYR A 48 -7.52 -0.50 -10.86
C TYR A 48 -6.89 -0.05 -9.53
N LYS A 49 -6.00 -0.87 -8.96
CA LYS A 49 -5.26 -0.49 -7.76
C LYS A 49 -4.41 0.76 -7.96
N SER A 50 -3.70 0.84 -9.09
CA SER A 50 -2.81 1.96 -9.40
C SER A 50 -3.60 3.24 -9.64
N ILE A 51 -4.76 3.16 -10.30
CA ILE A 51 -5.69 4.27 -10.51
C ILE A 51 -6.24 4.75 -9.16
N ALA A 52 -6.69 3.84 -8.30
CA ALA A 52 -7.17 4.20 -6.97
C ALA A 52 -6.08 4.93 -6.15
N CYS A 53 -4.85 4.40 -6.12
CA CYS A 53 -3.72 5.04 -5.46
C CYS A 53 -3.42 6.42 -6.06
N PHE A 54 -3.46 6.54 -7.39
CA PHE A 54 -3.24 7.82 -8.08
C PHE A 54 -4.30 8.84 -7.67
N MET A 55 -5.59 8.48 -7.72
CA MET A 55 -6.71 9.35 -7.31
C MET A 55 -6.59 9.77 -5.84
N THR A 56 -6.25 8.84 -4.93
CA THR A 56 -6.09 9.17 -3.51
C THR A 56 -4.87 10.04 -3.22
N SER A 57 -3.82 9.96 -4.03
CA SER A 57 -2.59 10.74 -3.85
C SER A 57 -2.81 12.24 -4.05
N TRP A 58 -3.85 12.64 -4.78
CA TRP A 58 -4.24 14.04 -4.91
C TRP A 58 -4.75 14.65 -3.59
N LEU A 59 -5.29 13.84 -2.67
CA LEU A 59 -5.73 14.31 -1.35
C LEU A 59 -4.54 14.70 -0.46
N VAL A 60 -3.38 14.04 -0.65
CA VAL A 60 -2.16 14.34 0.11
C VAL A 60 -1.57 15.69 -0.26
N LEU A 61 -1.85 16.20 -1.47
CA LEU A 61 -1.43 17.53 -1.92
C LEU A 61 -2.09 18.67 -1.12
N LEU A 62 -3.17 18.40 -0.39
CA LEU A 62 -3.77 19.37 0.53
C LEU A 62 -2.88 19.66 1.76
N TYR A 63 -1.98 18.74 2.09
CA TYR A 63 -1.11 18.81 3.28
C TYR A 63 0.39 18.93 2.95
N THR A 64 0.83 18.43 1.78
CA THR A 64 2.25 18.38 1.40
C THR A 64 2.46 19.01 0.01
N PRO A 65 3.48 19.88 -0.19
CA PRO A 65 3.77 20.46 -1.50
C PRO A 65 4.25 19.39 -2.50
N TYR A 66 3.78 19.49 -3.74
CA TYR A 66 4.18 18.59 -4.82
C TYR A 66 5.68 18.73 -5.13
N ARG A 67 6.43 17.62 -5.04
CA ARG A 67 7.82 17.53 -5.46
C ARG A 67 7.97 16.38 -6.43
N PHE A 68 8.09 16.69 -7.72
CA PHE A 68 8.38 15.67 -8.71
C PHE A 68 9.83 15.21 -8.56
N THR A 69 10.04 13.90 -8.44
CA THR A 69 11.37 13.30 -8.40
C THR A 69 11.42 12.12 -9.36
N TRP A 70 12.50 12.01 -10.13
CA TRP A 70 12.73 10.86 -11.02
C TRP A 70 12.82 9.54 -10.24
N TRP A 71 13.34 9.59 -9.01
CA TRP A 71 13.35 8.47 -8.08
C TRP A 71 11.94 8.00 -7.69
N GLY A 72 10.98 8.92 -7.55
CA GLY A 72 9.58 8.59 -7.33
C GLY A 72 8.97 7.83 -8.51
N LEU A 73 9.33 8.20 -9.75
CA LEU A 73 8.88 7.49 -10.95
C LEU A 73 9.46 6.08 -11.03
N LEU A 74 10.76 5.91 -10.77
CA LEU A 74 11.39 4.60 -10.71
C LEU A 74 10.79 3.72 -9.61
N GLY A 75 10.55 4.29 -8.43
CA GLY A 75 9.87 3.60 -7.33
C GLY A 75 8.45 3.16 -7.70
N ALA A 76 7.71 4.02 -8.42
CA ALA A 76 6.37 3.69 -8.91
C ALA A 76 6.40 2.54 -9.94
N LEU A 77 7.36 2.54 -10.87
CA LEU A 77 7.51 1.44 -11.84
C LEU A 77 7.80 0.10 -11.14
N ILE A 78 8.74 0.08 -10.21
CA ILE A 78 9.07 -1.11 -9.41
C ILE A 78 7.84 -1.58 -8.62
N TRP A 79 7.09 -0.65 -8.02
CA TRP A 79 5.88 -0.97 -7.27
C TRP A 79 4.77 -1.58 -8.14
N VAL A 80 4.60 -1.11 -9.38
CA VAL A 80 3.62 -1.68 -10.31
C VAL A 80 4.00 -3.10 -10.70
N ILE A 81 5.26 -3.31 -11.09
CA ILE A 81 5.79 -4.65 -11.46
C ILE A 81 5.64 -5.62 -10.29
N ASN A 82 6.08 -5.20 -9.09
CA ASN A 82 5.96 -6.01 -7.88
C ASN A 82 4.50 -6.37 -7.58
N GLY A 83 3.56 -5.44 -7.80
CA GLY A 83 2.13 -5.70 -7.63
C GLY A 83 1.58 -6.76 -8.57
N VAL A 84 1.92 -6.72 -9.87
CA VAL A 84 1.49 -7.75 -10.84
C VAL A 84 2.05 -9.12 -10.46
N VAL A 85 3.34 -9.18 -10.11
CA VAL A 85 4.01 -10.42 -9.67
C VAL A 85 3.37 -10.95 -8.39
N ALA A 86 3.07 -10.08 -7.42
CA ALA A 86 2.41 -10.48 -6.17
C ALA A 86 0.99 -11.03 -6.41
N ILE A 87 0.18 -10.38 -7.24
CA ILE A 87 -1.17 -10.88 -7.58
C ILE A 87 -1.08 -12.24 -8.28
N SER A 88 -0.09 -12.40 -9.17
CA SER A 88 0.17 -13.68 -9.83
C SER A 88 0.62 -14.74 -8.83
N ALA A 89 1.57 -14.44 -7.94
CA ALA A 89 2.01 -15.35 -6.88
C ALA A 89 0.86 -15.77 -5.95
N VAL A 90 -0.04 -14.84 -5.60
CA VAL A 90 -1.23 -15.14 -4.78
C VAL A 90 -2.17 -16.13 -5.48
N ARG A 91 -2.31 -16.07 -6.80
CA ARG A 91 -3.15 -17.02 -7.57
C ARG A 91 -2.58 -18.44 -7.56
N TRP A 92 -1.25 -18.58 -7.54
CA TRP A 92 -0.57 -19.87 -7.65
C TRP A 92 -0.21 -20.48 -6.28
N ALA A 93 0.32 -19.68 -5.35
CA ALA A 93 0.81 -20.12 -4.03
C ALA A 93 -0.14 -19.77 -2.87
N GLY A 94 -1.19 -19.00 -3.13
CA GLY A 94 -2.14 -18.53 -2.12
C GLY A 94 -1.65 -17.32 -1.33
N ILE A 95 -2.60 -16.64 -0.66
CA ILE A 95 -2.35 -15.41 0.11
C ILE A 95 -1.36 -15.64 1.25
N GLY A 96 -1.40 -16.79 1.92
CA GLY A 96 -0.58 -17.05 3.11
C GLY A 96 0.91 -16.97 2.81
N ILE A 97 1.36 -17.70 1.78
CA ILE A 97 2.77 -17.75 1.38
C ILE A 97 3.18 -16.42 0.72
N ALA A 98 2.35 -15.90 -0.18
CA ALA A 98 2.66 -14.66 -0.90
C ALA A 98 2.79 -13.47 0.06
N GLN A 99 1.88 -13.33 1.04
CA GLN A 99 1.91 -12.21 1.97
C GLN A 99 3.02 -12.33 3.01
N SER A 100 3.37 -13.55 3.46
CA SER A 100 4.52 -13.76 4.34
C SER A 100 5.84 -13.41 3.64
N LEU A 101 5.98 -13.78 2.36
CA LEU A 101 7.17 -13.43 1.57
C LEU A 101 7.28 -11.92 1.37
N TRP A 102 6.16 -11.26 1.08
CA TRP A 102 6.14 -9.83 0.84
C TRP A 102 6.44 -9.03 2.12
N SER A 103 5.86 -9.43 3.25
CA SER A 103 6.11 -8.80 4.56
C SER A 103 7.52 -9.05 5.09
N GLY A 104 8.16 -10.16 4.69
CA GLY A 104 9.54 -10.48 5.10
C GLY A 104 10.62 -9.82 4.24
N LEU A 105 10.29 -9.39 3.02
CA LEU A 105 11.18 -8.66 2.11
C LEU A 105 11.09 -7.14 2.25
N SER A 106 10.10 -6.63 2.99
CA SER A 106 9.83 -5.20 3.20
C SER A 106 10.39 -4.73 4.53
#